data_AF-A0A0J6Y1T0-F1
#
_entry.id   AF-A0A0J6Y1T0-F1
#
_cell.length_a   1.000
_cell.length_b   1.000
_cell.length_c   1.000
_cell.angle_alpha   90.00
_cell.angle_beta   90.00
_cell.angle_gamma   90.00
#
_symmetry.space_group_name_H-M   'P 1'
#
loop_
_entity.id
_entity.type
_entity.pdbx_description
1 polymer ?
#
loop_
_entity_poly.entity_id
_entity_poly.type
_entity_poly.pdbx_seq_one_letter_code
_entity_poly.pdbx_strand_id
1 'polypeptide(L)'
;MAMRLQQAGHTPYVLVGGATGMIGDPRDSGERTLNSPETVKEWVGKVRSQIERFVSFEGETAATMVNNADWTASLSVIDFLRDIGKHFPVNRMLARDTVKKRLEDGISYTEFSYILLQSMDYLNLFRTHGVSLQFGGSDQWGNITGGVELVRRVTGETVHAFTTPLITKADGTKYGKTEGGALWLDPTMMSPYAFHQFWLNVEDAKVGEMLRVFTFLSHEEIETLEAQHAEKPFLRVAQKALADHMTTLVHGAGETEQAKQAAAALFGGGDLATLSSTTLAAAITEAGAVELERGEELPTYVDLFVAAGLVSSKGEARRTISEGGAYVNNVRVEDAEGALDEKELLGDGWIVLRRGKKKFAGVRLK
;
A
#
# COMPACT_ATOMS: atom_id res chain seq x y z
N MET A 1 -12.21 6.19 -4.30
CA MET A 1 -13.65 6.46 -4.54
C MET A 1 -14.17 7.66 -3.75
N ALA A 2 -13.99 7.73 -2.42
CA ALA A 2 -14.39 8.90 -1.61
C ALA A 2 -13.96 10.24 -2.23
N MET A 3 -12.69 10.34 -2.67
CA MET A 3 -12.15 11.49 -3.39
C MET A 3 -12.96 11.87 -4.64
N ARG A 4 -13.34 10.88 -5.46
CA ARG A 4 -14.10 11.10 -6.70
C ARG A 4 -15.50 11.62 -6.39
N LEU A 5 -16.15 11.07 -5.37
CA LEU A 5 -17.45 11.56 -4.90
C LEU A 5 -17.35 12.98 -4.35
N GLN A 6 -16.28 13.29 -3.60
CA GLN A 6 -16.06 14.63 -3.08
C GLN A 6 -15.83 15.66 -4.20
N GLN A 7 -15.02 15.33 -5.20
CA GLN A 7 -14.83 16.16 -6.39
C GLN A 7 -16.12 16.34 -7.20
N ALA A 8 -17.05 15.39 -7.14
CA ALA A 8 -18.36 15.47 -7.76
C ALA A 8 -19.41 16.24 -6.93
N GLY A 9 -19.02 16.84 -5.79
CA GLY A 9 -19.91 17.66 -4.98
C GLY A 9 -20.59 16.93 -3.82
N HIS A 10 -20.17 15.72 -3.48
CA HIS A 10 -20.74 14.96 -2.36
C HIS A 10 -19.92 15.10 -1.07
N THR A 11 -20.56 15.01 0.09
CA THR A 11 -19.91 15.11 1.40
C THR A 11 -19.52 13.73 1.94
N PRO A 12 -18.23 13.36 2.02
CA PRO A 12 -17.81 12.05 2.48
C PRO A 12 -17.77 11.97 4.01
N TYR A 13 -18.40 10.93 4.56
CA TYR A 13 -18.24 10.53 5.96
C TYR A 13 -17.28 9.34 6.02
N VAL A 14 -16.07 9.56 6.53
CA VAL A 14 -15.05 8.52 6.62
C VAL A 14 -15.10 7.88 8.00
N LEU A 15 -15.61 6.65 8.04
CA LEU A 15 -15.78 5.90 9.28
C LEU A 15 -14.53 5.09 9.61
N VAL A 16 -14.00 5.29 10.82
CA VAL A 16 -13.00 4.41 11.42
C VAL A 16 -13.67 3.49 12.43
N GLY A 17 -13.40 2.20 12.31
CA GLY A 17 -14.05 1.14 13.09
C GLY A 17 -13.45 0.96 14.48
N GLY A 18 -13.60 1.92 15.39
CA GLY A 18 -13.13 1.77 16.78
C GLY A 18 -13.85 0.64 17.54
N ALA A 19 -15.17 0.49 17.34
CA ALA A 19 -15.94 -0.61 17.91
C ALA A 19 -15.81 -1.90 17.09
N THR A 20 -16.02 -1.82 15.78
CA THR A 20 -15.94 -3.00 14.89
C THR A 20 -14.53 -3.60 14.84
N GLY A 21 -13.48 -2.80 15.05
CA GLY A 21 -12.09 -3.27 15.18
C GLY A 21 -11.83 -4.14 16.41
N MET A 22 -12.63 -4.00 17.48
CA MET A 22 -12.57 -4.86 18.67
C MET A 22 -13.32 -6.19 18.51
N ILE A 23 -14.09 -6.35 17.43
CA ILE A 23 -14.89 -7.55 17.14
C ILE A 23 -14.25 -8.34 16.00
N GLY A 24 -13.90 -7.64 14.91
CA GLY A 24 -13.29 -8.22 13.73
C GLY A 24 -14.30 -8.73 12.70
N ASP A 25 -14.17 -8.28 11.46
CA ASP A 25 -14.97 -8.79 10.33
C ASP A 25 -14.57 -10.24 10.03
N PRO A 26 -15.51 -11.21 10.03
CA PRO A 26 -15.21 -12.62 9.79
C PRO A 26 -14.42 -12.82 8.50
N ARG A 27 -13.34 -13.62 8.57
CA ARG A 27 -12.56 -14.01 7.39
C ARG A 27 -13.09 -15.34 6.84
N ASP A 28 -12.70 -15.65 5.60
CA ASP A 28 -13.03 -16.93 4.97
C ASP A 28 -12.46 -18.14 5.74
N SER A 29 -11.39 -17.95 6.50
CA SER A 29 -10.78 -18.97 7.36
C SER A 29 -10.14 -18.36 8.61
N GLY A 30 -10.19 -19.12 9.72
CA GLY A 30 -9.66 -18.72 11.02
C GLY A 30 -10.47 -17.64 11.73
N GLU A 31 -10.46 -17.66 13.07
CA GLU A 31 -10.94 -16.51 13.87
C GLU A 31 -9.87 -15.41 13.93
N ARG A 32 -10.33 -14.16 13.99
CA ARG A 32 -9.42 -13.04 14.24
C ARG A 32 -8.96 -13.03 15.68
N THR A 33 -7.67 -12.78 15.88
CA THR A 33 -7.14 -12.41 17.19
C THR A 33 -7.68 -11.02 17.56
N LEU A 34 -8.30 -10.92 18.73
CA LEU A 34 -8.79 -9.66 19.27
C LEU A 34 -7.61 -8.81 19.77
N ASN A 35 -7.56 -7.55 19.33
CA ASN A 35 -6.56 -6.59 19.78
C ASN A 35 -7.03 -5.88 21.05
N SER A 36 -6.11 -5.37 21.86
CA SER A 36 -6.47 -4.60 23.04
C SER A 36 -7.13 -3.26 22.65
N PRO A 37 -8.01 -2.69 23.48
CA PRO A 37 -8.60 -1.38 23.23
C PRO A 37 -7.56 -0.27 23.00
N GLU A 38 -6.43 -0.32 23.71
CA GLU A 38 -5.31 0.62 23.57
C GLU A 38 -4.69 0.51 22.17
N THR A 39 -4.46 -0.72 21.71
CA THR A 39 -3.91 -1.00 20.37
C THR A 39 -4.86 -0.50 19.29
N VAL A 40 -6.16 -0.79 19.42
CA VAL A 40 -7.18 -0.32 18.46
C VAL A 40 -7.22 1.21 18.44
N LYS A 41 -7.16 1.87 19.59
CA LYS A 41 -7.14 3.34 19.68
C LYS A 41 -5.92 3.95 18.99
N GLU A 42 -4.74 3.38 19.18
CA GLU A 42 -3.52 3.82 18.49
C GLU A 42 -3.65 3.67 16.97
N TRP A 43 -4.13 2.52 16.51
CA TRP A 43 -4.30 2.25 15.08
C TRP A 43 -5.36 3.14 14.44
N VAL A 44 -6.46 3.46 15.15
CA VAL A 44 -7.46 4.43 14.69
C VAL A 44 -6.81 5.78 14.40
N GLY A 45 -5.92 6.26 15.27
CA GLY A 45 -5.18 7.51 15.06
C GLY A 45 -4.26 7.47 13.84
N LYS A 46 -3.52 6.37 13.65
CA LYS A 46 -2.62 6.16 12.50
C LYS A 46 -3.39 6.05 11.17
N VAL A 47 -4.49 5.31 11.14
CA VAL A 47 -5.34 5.17 9.95
C VAL A 47 -6.00 6.50 9.61
N ARG A 48 -6.47 7.24 10.61
CA ARG A 48 -7.03 8.58 10.44
C ARG A 48 -6.04 9.52 9.75
N SER A 49 -4.81 9.62 10.24
CA SER A 49 -3.80 10.53 9.67
C SER A 49 -3.38 10.16 8.24
N GLN A 50 -3.49 8.88 7.87
CA GLN A 50 -3.29 8.44 6.49
C GLN A 50 -4.46 8.84 5.60
N ILE A 51 -5.70 8.61 6.04
CA ILE A 51 -6.92 8.93 5.29
C ILE A 51 -7.06 10.43 5.05
N GLU A 52 -6.67 11.25 6.04
CA GLU A 52 -6.81 12.71 5.99
C GLU A 52 -6.13 13.37 4.79
N ARG A 53 -5.15 12.70 4.18
CA ARG A 53 -4.43 13.18 3.00
C ARG A 53 -5.22 13.04 1.70
N PHE A 54 -6.23 12.19 1.67
CA PHE A 54 -6.96 11.86 0.43
C PHE A 54 -8.23 12.67 0.26
N VAL A 55 -8.82 13.20 1.34
CA VAL A 55 -10.09 13.95 1.28
C VAL A 55 -9.93 15.33 1.92
N SER A 56 -10.59 16.34 1.38
CA SER A 56 -10.60 17.69 1.95
C SER A 56 -11.48 17.75 3.19
N PHE A 57 -11.03 18.40 4.27
CA PHE A 57 -11.84 18.72 5.46
C PHE A 57 -12.31 20.17 5.49
N GLU A 58 -12.19 20.85 4.34
CA GLU A 58 -12.56 22.24 4.16
C GLU A 58 -13.57 22.39 2.99
N GLY A 59 -14.32 23.49 3.00
CA GLY A 59 -15.31 23.82 1.96
C GLY A 59 -16.70 23.24 2.20
N GLU A 60 -17.59 23.42 1.22
CA GLU A 60 -19.00 22.99 1.31
C GLU A 60 -19.16 21.47 1.39
N THR A 61 -18.24 20.73 0.79
CA THR A 61 -18.20 19.26 0.77
C THR A 61 -17.13 18.71 1.71
N ALA A 62 -16.82 19.43 2.79
CA ALA A 62 -15.82 19.03 3.78
C ALA A 62 -16.10 17.62 4.32
N ALA A 63 -15.09 16.75 4.26
CA ALA A 63 -15.15 15.42 4.81
C ALA A 63 -15.36 15.46 6.33
N THR A 64 -16.07 14.48 6.86
CA THR A 64 -16.19 14.29 8.32
C THR A 64 -15.59 12.93 8.69
N MET A 65 -14.62 12.94 9.60
CA MET A 65 -14.12 11.71 10.20
C MET A 65 -15.06 11.30 11.34
N VAL A 66 -15.52 10.05 11.33
CA VAL A 66 -16.44 9.51 12.35
C VAL A 66 -15.89 8.21 12.93
N ASN A 67 -16.19 7.93 14.19
CA ASN A 67 -15.76 6.70 14.84
C ASN A 67 -16.99 5.98 15.41
N ASN A 68 -17.20 4.72 15.02
CA ASN A 68 -18.36 3.97 15.50
C ASN A 68 -18.31 3.61 16.99
N ALA A 69 -17.18 3.77 17.66
CA ALA A 69 -17.11 3.73 19.11
C ALA A 69 -18.00 4.79 19.77
N ASP A 70 -18.23 5.94 19.11
CA ASP A 70 -18.97 7.07 19.69
C ASP A 70 -20.43 6.75 19.99
N TRP A 71 -21.05 5.84 19.23
CA TRP A 71 -22.42 5.37 19.48
C TRP A 71 -22.48 3.93 20.01
N THR A 72 -21.46 3.11 19.75
CA THR A 72 -21.47 1.69 20.15
C THR A 72 -21.05 1.50 21.60
N ALA A 73 -20.09 2.28 22.10
CA ALA A 73 -19.51 2.05 23.44
C ALA A 73 -20.49 2.32 24.58
N SER A 74 -21.43 3.24 24.40
CA SER A 74 -22.47 3.57 25.38
C SER A 74 -23.75 2.76 25.22
N LEU A 75 -23.86 1.91 24.19
CA LEU A 75 -25.07 1.16 23.91
C LEU A 75 -25.20 -0.03 24.87
N SER A 76 -26.32 -0.11 25.58
CA SER A 76 -26.58 -1.27 26.44
C SER A 76 -26.79 -2.53 25.59
N VAL A 77 -26.38 -3.68 26.11
CA VAL A 77 -26.63 -4.97 25.43
C VAL A 77 -28.12 -5.19 25.18
N ILE A 78 -28.98 -4.73 26.10
CA ILE A 78 -30.44 -4.84 25.95
C ILE A 78 -30.92 -4.01 24.75
N ASP A 79 -30.50 -2.75 24.65
CA ASP A 79 -30.89 -1.88 23.53
C ASP A 79 -30.33 -2.41 22.21
N PHE A 80 -29.09 -2.90 22.20
CA PHE A 80 -28.52 -3.54 21.01
C PHE A 80 -29.36 -4.73 20.54
N LEU A 81 -29.68 -5.67 21.43
CA LEU A 81 -30.46 -6.86 21.06
C LEU A 81 -31.91 -6.51 20.67
N ARG A 82 -32.55 -5.58 21.39
CA ARG A 82 -33.95 -5.20 21.18
C ARG A 82 -34.13 -4.30 19.96
N ASP A 83 -33.29 -3.30 19.78
CA ASP A 83 -33.51 -2.24 18.80
C ASP A 83 -32.78 -2.51 17.49
N ILE A 84 -31.68 -3.28 17.52
CA ILE A 84 -30.95 -3.72 16.33
C ILE A 84 -31.20 -5.21 16.06
N GLY A 85 -30.91 -6.08 17.04
CA GLY A 85 -30.91 -7.53 16.88
C GLY A 85 -32.23 -8.13 16.37
N LYS A 86 -33.39 -7.59 16.79
CA LYS A 86 -34.72 -8.05 16.33
C LYS A 86 -34.91 -8.01 14.81
N HIS A 87 -34.13 -7.18 14.10
CA HIS A 87 -34.25 -7.00 12.66
C HIS A 87 -33.45 -8.04 11.84
N PHE A 88 -32.68 -8.91 12.50
CA PHE A 88 -31.78 -9.90 11.88
C PHE A 88 -32.23 -11.33 12.18
N PRO A 89 -33.04 -11.96 11.31
CA PRO A 89 -33.38 -13.37 11.45
C PRO A 89 -32.14 -14.25 11.33
N VAL A 90 -31.90 -15.10 12.33
CA VAL A 90 -30.74 -16.00 12.39
C VAL A 90 -30.62 -16.85 11.12
N ASN A 91 -31.72 -17.41 10.62
CA ASN A 91 -31.73 -18.22 9.38
C ASN A 91 -31.15 -17.46 8.17
N ARG A 92 -31.42 -16.15 8.06
CA ARG A 92 -30.89 -15.32 6.96
C ARG A 92 -29.41 -15.04 7.16
N MET A 93 -28.96 -14.85 8.40
CA MET A 93 -27.54 -14.66 8.72
C MET A 93 -26.72 -15.91 8.42
N LEU A 94 -27.22 -17.10 8.77
CA LEU A 94 -26.58 -18.39 8.48
C LEU A 94 -26.49 -18.70 6.99
N ALA A 95 -27.44 -18.21 6.19
CA ALA A 95 -27.46 -18.42 4.74
C ALA A 95 -26.43 -17.59 3.96
N ARG A 96 -25.73 -16.64 4.60
CA ARG A 96 -24.68 -15.85 3.95
C ARG A 96 -23.45 -16.70 3.67
N ASP A 97 -22.89 -16.62 2.46
CA ASP A 97 -21.77 -17.47 2.03
C ASP A 97 -20.57 -17.47 2.99
N THR A 98 -20.15 -16.30 3.49
CA THR A 98 -19.03 -16.17 4.43
C THR A 98 -19.28 -16.94 5.73
N VAL A 99 -20.50 -16.83 6.27
CA VAL A 99 -20.88 -17.53 7.50
C VAL A 99 -21.08 -19.01 7.22
N LYS A 100 -21.75 -19.37 6.12
CA LYS A 100 -22.02 -20.74 5.72
C LYS A 100 -20.74 -21.58 5.60
N LYS A 101 -19.68 -21.01 5.00
CA LYS A 101 -18.37 -21.67 4.91
C LYS A 101 -17.73 -21.91 6.28
N ARG A 102 -17.94 -20.99 7.22
CA ARG A 102 -17.37 -21.02 8.58
C ARG A 102 -18.18 -21.83 9.58
N LEU A 103 -19.43 -22.21 9.26
CA LEU A 103 -20.28 -22.95 10.18
C LEU A 103 -19.72 -24.33 10.52
N GLU A 104 -19.03 -24.97 9.56
CA GLU A 104 -18.38 -26.27 9.78
C GLU A 104 -17.11 -26.14 10.64
N ASP A 105 -16.34 -25.06 10.44
CA ASP A 105 -15.09 -24.78 11.16
C ASP A 105 -15.30 -24.11 12.53
N GLY A 106 -16.50 -23.60 12.79
CA GLY A 106 -16.85 -22.80 13.97
C GLY A 106 -16.73 -21.29 13.73
N ILE A 107 -17.75 -20.56 14.19
CA ILE A 107 -17.78 -19.09 14.25
C ILE A 107 -18.31 -18.66 15.61
N SER A 108 -17.55 -17.84 16.34
CA SER A 108 -18.03 -17.27 17.60
C SER A 108 -19.22 -16.33 17.42
N TYR A 109 -20.02 -16.17 18.48
CA TYR A 109 -21.11 -15.19 18.51
C TYR A 109 -20.58 -13.76 18.27
N THR A 110 -19.36 -13.47 18.74
CA THR A 110 -18.66 -12.20 18.53
C THR A 110 -18.52 -11.89 17.04
N GLU A 111 -17.87 -12.77 16.26
CA GLU A 111 -17.73 -12.61 14.80
C GLU A 111 -19.09 -12.64 14.09
N PHE A 112 -20.00 -13.52 14.51
CA PHE A 112 -21.36 -13.61 13.95
C PHE A 112 -22.18 -12.31 14.13
N SER A 113 -21.93 -11.56 15.21
CA SER A 113 -22.61 -10.29 15.50
C SER A 113 -22.08 -9.10 14.71
N TYR A 114 -20.94 -9.23 14.01
CA TYR A 114 -20.28 -8.12 13.31
C TYR A 114 -21.20 -7.38 12.32
N ILE A 115 -22.01 -8.12 11.55
CA ILE A 115 -22.96 -7.52 10.59
C ILE A 115 -23.97 -6.60 11.28
N LEU A 116 -24.43 -6.92 12.49
CA LEU A 116 -25.38 -6.07 13.21
C LEU A 116 -24.74 -4.71 13.53
N LEU A 117 -23.47 -4.71 13.95
CA LEU A 117 -22.72 -3.49 14.26
C LEU A 117 -22.49 -2.63 13.01
N GLN A 118 -21.98 -3.21 11.91
CA GLN A 118 -21.80 -2.45 10.68
C GLN A 118 -23.13 -1.96 10.08
N SER A 119 -24.21 -2.73 10.23
CA SER A 119 -25.54 -2.29 9.80
C SER A 119 -26.05 -1.11 10.64
N MET A 120 -25.82 -1.16 11.95
CA MET A 120 -26.14 -0.08 12.89
C MET A 120 -25.35 1.19 12.57
N ASP A 121 -24.10 1.07 12.14
CA ASP A 121 -23.30 2.24 11.70
C ASP A 121 -24.00 3.00 10.57
N TYR A 122 -24.54 2.30 9.56
CA TYR A 122 -25.28 2.96 8.47
C TYR A 122 -26.55 3.64 9.00
N LEU A 123 -27.31 2.97 9.87
CA LEU A 123 -28.51 3.54 10.47
C LEU A 123 -28.21 4.82 11.27
N ASN A 124 -27.13 4.83 12.06
CA ASN A 124 -26.73 5.99 12.84
C ASN A 124 -26.26 7.14 11.94
N LEU A 125 -25.43 6.86 10.94
CA LEU A 125 -24.98 7.88 9.98
C LEU A 125 -26.14 8.47 9.17
N PHE A 126 -27.12 7.65 8.79
CA PHE A 126 -28.34 8.12 8.14
C PHE A 126 -29.14 9.05 9.07
N ARG A 127 -29.38 8.65 10.32
CA ARG A 127 -30.16 9.44 11.28
C ARG A 127 -29.50 10.77 11.66
N THR A 128 -28.20 10.74 11.90
CA THR A 128 -27.47 11.90 12.45
C THR A 128 -27.02 12.86 11.35
N HIS A 129 -26.71 12.33 10.17
CA HIS A 129 -26.05 13.09 9.11
C HIS A 129 -26.72 12.98 7.74
N GLY A 130 -27.82 12.23 7.61
CA GLY A 130 -28.49 12.04 6.32
C GLY A 130 -27.67 11.23 5.31
N VAL A 131 -26.69 10.44 5.75
CA VAL A 131 -25.88 9.62 4.84
C VAL A 131 -26.77 8.62 4.12
N SER A 132 -26.87 8.76 2.80
CA SER A 132 -27.78 7.97 1.94
C SER A 132 -27.06 7.04 0.97
N LEU A 133 -25.72 6.97 1.04
CA LEU A 133 -24.90 6.10 0.21
C LEU A 133 -23.73 5.51 1.01
N GLN A 134 -23.58 4.19 0.99
CA GLN A 134 -22.42 3.48 1.54
C GLN A 134 -21.71 2.69 0.43
N PHE A 135 -20.38 2.72 0.42
CA PHE A 135 -19.58 1.91 -0.50
C PHE A 135 -18.40 1.26 0.20
N GLY A 136 -17.88 0.19 -0.40
CA GLY A 136 -16.71 -0.55 0.09
C GLY A 136 -16.14 -1.48 -0.97
N GLY A 137 -15.23 -2.36 -0.58
CA GLY A 137 -14.76 -3.46 -1.43
C GLY A 137 -15.89 -4.46 -1.72
N SER A 138 -15.78 -5.24 -2.79
CA SER A 138 -16.83 -6.20 -3.17
C SER A 138 -17.07 -7.30 -2.13
N ASP A 139 -16.07 -7.58 -1.29
CA ASP A 139 -16.16 -8.46 -0.13
C ASP A 139 -17.07 -7.91 0.99
N GLN A 140 -17.33 -6.60 1.01
CA GLN A 140 -18.21 -5.95 2.00
C GLN A 140 -19.69 -5.95 1.61
N TRP A 141 -20.06 -6.46 0.43
CA TRP A 141 -21.43 -6.37 -0.11
C TRP A 141 -22.49 -6.86 0.89
N GLY A 142 -22.25 -8.00 1.54
CA GLY A 142 -23.20 -8.58 2.48
C GLY A 142 -23.40 -7.76 3.75
N ASN A 143 -22.37 -7.06 4.22
CA ASN A 143 -22.48 -6.21 5.41
C ASN A 143 -23.14 -4.86 5.05
N ILE A 144 -22.75 -4.25 3.91
CA ILE A 144 -23.33 -2.99 3.43
C ILE A 144 -24.84 -3.14 3.19
N THR A 145 -25.26 -4.22 2.51
CA THR A 145 -26.69 -4.49 2.26
C THR A 145 -27.47 -4.80 3.54
N GLY A 146 -26.81 -5.32 4.58
CA GLY A 146 -27.36 -5.41 5.94
C GLY A 146 -27.75 -4.05 6.49
N GLY A 147 -26.89 -3.03 6.33
CA GLY A 147 -27.18 -1.66 6.71
C GLY A 147 -28.34 -1.04 5.93
N VAL A 148 -28.38 -1.23 4.59
CA VAL A 148 -29.49 -0.78 3.74
C VAL A 148 -30.82 -1.36 4.22
N GLU A 149 -30.86 -2.67 4.48
CA GLU A 149 -32.06 -3.34 4.99
C GLU A 149 -32.46 -2.85 6.38
N LEU A 150 -31.49 -2.58 7.26
CA LEU A 150 -31.76 -2.08 8.60
C LEU A 150 -32.37 -0.69 8.56
N VAL A 151 -31.81 0.23 7.76
CA VAL A 151 -32.37 1.58 7.56
C VAL A 151 -33.82 1.49 7.12
N ARG A 152 -34.11 0.69 6.09
CA ARG A 152 -35.48 0.49 5.59
C ARG A 152 -36.42 -0.06 6.66
N ARG A 153 -35.99 -1.09 7.40
CA ARG A 153 -36.82 -1.74 8.44
C ARG A 153 -37.13 -0.83 9.63
N VAL A 154 -36.20 0.04 9.97
CA VAL A 154 -36.30 0.91 11.16
C VAL A 154 -36.97 2.24 10.83
N THR A 155 -36.72 2.80 9.65
CA THR A 155 -37.14 4.16 9.30
C THR A 155 -38.20 4.21 8.20
N GLY A 156 -38.33 3.15 7.40
CA GLY A 156 -39.14 3.15 6.18
C GLY A 156 -38.45 3.78 4.96
N GLU A 157 -37.29 4.41 5.14
CA GLU A 157 -36.59 5.16 4.09
C GLU A 157 -35.71 4.27 3.20
N THR A 158 -35.40 4.79 2.01
CA THR A 158 -34.50 4.13 1.05
C THR A 158 -33.13 4.80 1.05
N VAL A 159 -32.09 3.97 1.12
CA VAL A 159 -30.69 4.37 0.99
C VAL A 159 -29.99 3.45 -0.01
N HIS A 160 -28.80 3.85 -0.47
CA HIS A 160 -28.12 3.24 -1.60
C HIS A 160 -26.81 2.57 -1.19
N ALA A 161 -26.34 1.67 -2.03
CA ALA A 161 -25.05 1.03 -1.87
C ALA A 161 -24.44 0.67 -3.23
N PHE A 162 -23.12 0.72 -3.31
CA PHE A 162 -22.36 0.07 -4.38
C PHE A 162 -21.04 -0.47 -3.84
N THR A 163 -20.41 -1.37 -4.57
CA THR A 163 -19.09 -1.88 -4.23
C THR A 163 -18.09 -1.61 -5.34
N THR A 164 -16.83 -1.57 -4.96
CA THR A 164 -15.69 -1.48 -5.87
C THR A 164 -15.12 -2.87 -6.11
N PRO A 165 -14.64 -3.18 -7.33
CA PRO A 165 -14.08 -4.49 -7.63
C PRO A 165 -12.83 -4.76 -6.79
N LEU A 166 -12.60 -6.04 -6.46
CA LEU A 166 -11.34 -6.46 -5.88
C LEU A 166 -10.23 -6.42 -6.94
N ILE A 167 -9.11 -5.83 -6.55
CA ILE A 167 -7.95 -5.70 -7.44
C ILE A 167 -7.17 -7.01 -7.46
N THR A 168 -7.01 -7.58 -8.64
CA THR A 168 -6.38 -8.88 -8.88
C THR A 168 -5.21 -8.75 -9.85
N LYS A 169 -4.20 -9.59 -9.68
CA LYS A 169 -3.09 -9.78 -10.62
C LYS A 169 -3.57 -10.51 -11.87
N ALA A 170 -2.76 -10.54 -12.93
CA ALA A 170 -3.10 -11.28 -14.14
C ALA A 170 -3.30 -12.79 -13.89
N ASP A 171 -2.65 -13.35 -12.86
CA ASP A 171 -2.83 -14.74 -12.44
C ASP A 171 -4.12 -14.99 -11.61
N GLY A 172 -4.92 -13.95 -11.38
CA GLY A 172 -6.16 -14.01 -10.60
C GLY A 172 -5.98 -13.93 -9.08
N THR A 173 -4.75 -13.89 -8.57
CA THR A 173 -4.48 -13.69 -7.14
C THR A 173 -4.77 -12.26 -6.72
N LYS A 174 -5.20 -12.05 -5.47
CA LYS A 174 -5.48 -10.70 -4.95
C LYS A 174 -4.18 -9.93 -4.75
N TYR A 175 -4.16 -8.67 -5.17
CA TYR A 175 -3.07 -7.75 -4.79
C TYR A 175 -3.01 -7.61 -3.26
N GLY A 176 -1.81 -7.66 -2.69
CA GLY A 176 -1.56 -7.55 -1.24
C GLY A 176 -1.55 -8.86 -0.44
N LYS A 177 -1.69 -10.02 -1.08
CA LYS A 177 -1.49 -11.35 -0.45
C LYS A 177 -0.21 -12.08 -0.89
N THR A 178 0.69 -11.40 -1.58
CA THR A 178 1.83 -12.04 -2.24
C THR A 178 3.06 -12.17 -1.36
N GLU A 179 3.99 -13.04 -1.77
CA GLU A 179 5.24 -13.38 -1.08
C GLU A 179 6.13 -12.16 -0.72
N GLY A 180 5.93 -11.01 -1.38
CA GLY A 180 6.60 -9.74 -1.08
C GLY A 180 5.92 -8.82 -0.03
N GLY A 181 4.86 -9.28 0.64
CA GLY A 181 4.18 -8.51 1.70
C GLY A 181 3.05 -7.59 1.22
N ALA A 182 2.52 -6.79 2.14
CA ALA A 182 1.44 -5.85 1.90
C ALA A 182 1.96 -4.51 1.34
N LEU A 183 1.15 -3.85 0.50
CA LEU A 183 1.42 -2.49 0.01
C LEU A 183 1.07 -1.48 1.11
N TRP A 184 2.06 -1.06 1.89
CA TRP A 184 1.86 -0.10 2.96
C TRP A 184 1.94 1.34 2.45
N LEU A 185 1.09 2.22 2.98
CA LEU A 185 1.13 3.67 2.70
C LEU A 185 2.07 4.42 3.65
N ASP A 186 2.43 3.80 4.79
CA ASP A 186 3.33 4.37 5.77
C ASP A 186 4.78 4.27 5.26
N PRO A 187 5.50 5.40 5.09
CA PRO A 187 6.87 5.40 4.56
C PRO A 187 7.87 4.65 5.45
N THR A 188 7.54 4.39 6.72
CA THR A 188 8.38 3.61 7.65
C THR A 188 8.19 2.10 7.49
N MET A 189 7.06 1.67 6.93
CA MET A 189 6.76 0.27 6.64
C MET A 189 7.10 -0.11 5.21
N MET A 190 6.92 0.82 4.27
CA MET A 190 7.32 0.69 2.88
C MET A 190 7.83 2.03 2.39
N SER A 191 9.11 2.10 2.03
CA SER A 191 9.71 3.35 1.58
C SER A 191 9.00 3.90 0.33
N PRO A 192 8.98 5.24 0.12
CA PRO A 192 8.44 5.82 -1.11
C PRO A 192 9.09 5.28 -2.38
N TYR A 193 10.38 4.92 -2.32
CA TYR A 193 11.08 4.25 -3.42
C TYR A 193 10.49 2.87 -3.71
N ALA A 194 10.37 2.00 -2.70
CA ALA A 194 9.79 0.68 -2.87
C ALA A 194 8.33 0.77 -3.35
N PHE A 195 7.57 1.74 -2.82
CA PHE A 195 6.21 2.02 -3.26
C PHE A 195 6.15 2.40 -4.74
N HIS A 196 7.03 3.30 -5.19
CA HIS A 196 7.15 3.67 -6.60
C HIS A 196 7.53 2.45 -7.48
N GLN A 197 8.53 1.66 -7.06
CA GLN A 197 8.96 0.47 -7.78
C GLN A 197 7.86 -0.59 -7.89
N PHE A 198 7.04 -0.76 -6.86
CA PHE A 198 5.88 -1.66 -6.91
C PHE A 198 4.94 -1.30 -8.06
N TRP A 199 4.57 -0.02 -8.19
CA TRP A 199 3.70 0.45 -9.27
C TRP A 199 4.38 0.40 -10.63
N LEU A 200 5.68 0.72 -10.67
CA LEU A 200 6.47 0.62 -11.88
C LEU A 200 6.53 -0.82 -12.39
N ASN A 201 6.46 -1.80 -11.48
CA ASN A 201 6.53 -3.24 -11.78
C ASN A 201 5.17 -3.90 -12.03
N VAL A 202 4.08 -3.14 -12.12
CA VAL A 202 2.78 -3.66 -12.54
C VAL A 202 2.88 -4.31 -13.94
N GLU A 203 2.23 -5.46 -14.06
CA GLU A 203 2.14 -6.27 -15.28
C GLU A 203 1.49 -5.47 -16.42
N ASP A 204 2.01 -5.62 -17.64
CA ASP A 204 1.51 -4.94 -18.85
C ASP A 204 0.00 -5.15 -19.05
N ALA A 205 -0.50 -6.36 -18.78
CA ALA A 205 -1.92 -6.69 -18.89
C ALA A 205 -2.83 -5.98 -17.86
N LYS A 206 -2.26 -5.45 -16.77
CA LYS A 206 -3.01 -4.83 -15.67
C LYS A 206 -2.87 -3.33 -15.62
N VAL A 207 -1.84 -2.73 -16.22
CA VAL A 207 -1.53 -1.30 -16.07
C VAL A 207 -2.68 -0.39 -16.48
N GLY A 208 -3.41 -0.73 -17.56
CA GLY A 208 -4.57 0.02 -18.02
C GLY A 208 -5.74 0.07 -17.02
N GLU A 209 -6.04 -1.07 -16.38
CA GLU A 209 -7.03 -1.16 -15.31
C GLU A 209 -6.58 -0.34 -14.09
N MET A 210 -5.31 -0.47 -13.70
CA MET A 210 -4.75 0.24 -12.55
C MET A 210 -4.80 1.75 -12.73
N LEU A 211 -4.49 2.26 -13.94
CA LEU A 211 -4.61 3.67 -14.27
C LEU A 211 -6.04 4.18 -14.04
N ARG A 212 -7.05 3.45 -14.54
CA ARG A 212 -8.48 3.84 -14.38
C ARG A 212 -8.95 3.81 -12.93
N VAL A 213 -8.50 2.81 -12.17
CA VAL A 213 -8.94 2.64 -10.77
C VAL A 213 -8.29 3.69 -9.88
N PHE A 214 -6.97 3.83 -9.97
CA PHE A 214 -6.17 4.50 -8.95
C PHE A 214 -5.80 5.96 -9.27
N THR A 215 -5.85 6.38 -10.55
CA THR A 215 -5.46 7.74 -10.93
C THR A 215 -6.65 8.65 -11.22
N PHE A 216 -6.41 9.96 -11.24
CA PHE A 216 -7.37 10.97 -11.68
C PHE A 216 -7.15 11.43 -13.13
N LEU A 217 -6.39 10.66 -13.90
CA LEU A 217 -6.23 10.92 -15.33
C LEU A 217 -7.59 10.80 -16.04
N SER A 218 -7.77 11.63 -17.06
CA SER A 218 -8.92 11.54 -17.95
C SER A 218 -8.91 10.23 -18.74
N HIS A 219 -10.07 9.84 -19.25
CA HIS A 219 -10.19 8.64 -20.06
C HIS A 219 -9.28 8.69 -21.31
N GLU A 220 -9.22 9.84 -21.98
CA GLU A 220 -8.42 10.08 -23.18
C GLU A 220 -6.91 9.97 -22.89
N GLU A 221 -6.44 10.51 -21.75
CA GLU A 221 -5.05 10.36 -21.33
C GLU A 221 -4.67 8.90 -21.10
N ILE A 222 -5.58 8.12 -20.49
CA ILE A 222 -5.36 6.69 -20.25
C ILE A 222 -5.30 5.92 -21.58
N GLU A 223 -6.24 6.15 -22.49
CA GLU A 223 -6.24 5.51 -23.82
C GLU A 223 -4.96 5.84 -24.61
N THR A 224 -4.48 7.08 -24.50
CA THR A 224 -3.21 7.50 -25.11
C THR A 224 -2.02 6.73 -24.53
N LEU A 225 -1.95 6.60 -23.19
CA LEU A 225 -0.88 5.84 -22.52
C LEU A 225 -0.92 4.36 -22.90
N GLU A 226 -2.11 3.77 -23.03
CA GLU A 226 -2.29 2.38 -23.46
C GLU A 226 -1.83 2.18 -24.91
N ALA A 227 -2.18 3.08 -25.83
CA ALA A 227 -1.74 3.01 -27.21
C ALA A 227 -0.21 3.09 -27.32
N GLN A 228 0.42 4.02 -26.61
CA GLN A 228 1.88 4.15 -26.57
C GLN A 228 2.56 2.91 -25.95
N HIS A 229 1.97 2.36 -24.89
CA HIS A 229 2.48 1.15 -24.25
C HIS A 229 2.34 -0.07 -25.16
N ALA A 230 1.24 -0.21 -25.89
CA ALA A 230 1.04 -1.29 -26.86
C ALA A 230 2.05 -1.21 -28.02
N GLU A 231 2.38 -0.01 -28.50
CA GLU A 231 3.40 0.18 -29.53
C GLU A 231 4.81 -0.14 -29.02
N LYS A 232 5.15 0.32 -27.81
CA LYS A 232 6.51 0.25 -27.24
C LYS A 232 6.49 -0.16 -25.76
N PRO A 233 6.16 -1.41 -25.43
CA PRO A 233 5.98 -1.85 -24.04
C PRO A 233 7.27 -1.72 -23.22
N PHE A 234 8.43 -1.90 -23.86
CA PHE A 234 9.75 -1.75 -23.23
C PHE A 234 10.05 -0.35 -22.69
N LEU A 235 9.33 0.69 -23.13
CA LEU A 235 9.47 2.05 -22.57
C LEU A 235 8.75 2.23 -21.23
N ARG A 236 7.81 1.33 -20.91
CA ARG A 236 7.00 1.30 -19.68
C ARG A 236 6.30 2.63 -19.38
N VAL A 237 5.82 3.32 -20.41
CA VAL A 237 5.23 4.68 -20.28
C VAL A 237 4.00 4.69 -19.37
N ALA A 238 3.12 3.69 -19.50
CA ALA A 238 1.92 3.56 -18.66
C ALA A 238 2.28 3.25 -17.20
N GLN A 239 3.25 2.37 -16.95
CA GLN A 239 3.68 2.05 -15.58
C GLN A 239 4.40 3.23 -14.91
N LYS A 240 5.20 3.98 -15.66
CA LYS A 240 5.83 5.21 -15.15
C LYS A 240 4.77 6.23 -14.75
N ALA A 241 3.77 6.46 -15.60
CA ALA A 241 2.67 7.37 -15.29
C ALA A 241 1.90 6.91 -14.03
N LEU A 242 1.59 5.62 -13.92
CA LEU A 242 0.95 5.04 -12.74
C LEU A 242 1.78 5.22 -11.47
N ALA A 243 3.07 4.89 -11.53
CA ALA A 243 3.98 4.99 -10.39
C ALA A 243 4.15 6.44 -9.93
N ASP A 244 4.37 7.36 -10.86
CA ASP A 244 4.53 8.78 -10.55
C ASP A 244 3.25 9.36 -9.92
N HIS A 245 2.07 9.02 -10.47
CA HIS A 245 0.79 9.49 -9.95
C HIS A 245 0.53 8.96 -8.54
N MET A 246 0.73 7.66 -8.32
CA MET A 246 0.47 7.04 -7.02
C MET A 246 1.45 7.47 -5.95
N THR A 247 2.74 7.55 -6.26
CA THR A 247 3.74 8.04 -5.30
C THR A 247 3.50 9.51 -4.99
N THR A 248 3.10 10.33 -5.98
CA THR A 248 2.77 11.74 -5.73
C THR A 248 1.55 11.88 -4.83
N LEU A 249 0.51 11.07 -5.07
CA LEU A 249 -0.71 11.10 -4.29
C LEU A 249 -0.48 10.70 -2.81
N VAL A 250 0.37 9.70 -2.55
CA VAL A 250 0.58 9.14 -1.20
C VAL A 250 1.70 9.84 -0.43
N HIS A 251 2.81 10.12 -1.12
CA HIS A 251 4.07 10.59 -0.52
C HIS A 251 4.48 11.99 -0.99
N GLY A 252 3.81 12.55 -1.99
CA GLY A 252 4.09 13.89 -2.53
C GLY A 252 5.06 13.89 -3.71
N ALA A 253 5.10 15.02 -4.41
CA ALA A 253 5.90 15.18 -5.63
C ALA A 253 7.42 15.12 -5.36
N GLY A 254 7.86 15.62 -4.19
CA GLY A 254 9.28 15.58 -3.80
C GLY A 254 9.81 14.14 -3.67
N GLU A 255 9.07 13.28 -2.98
CA GLU A 255 9.40 11.85 -2.84
C GLU A 255 9.33 11.10 -4.16
N THR A 256 8.39 11.47 -5.03
CA THR A 256 8.30 10.90 -6.39
C THR A 256 9.54 11.22 -7.21
N GLU A 257 10.01 12.46 -7.16
CA GLU A 257 11.22 12.86 -7.86
C GLU A 257 12.46 12.20 -7.27
N GLN A 258 12.57 12.09 -5.94
CA GLN A 258 13.63 11.32 -5.28
C GLN A 258 13.63 9.85 -5.72
N ALA A 259 12.46 9.20 -5.80
CA ALA A 259 12.36 7.82 -6.26
C ALA A 259 12.82 7.64 -7.72
N LYS A 260 12.43 8.56 -8.61
CA LYS A 260 12.86 8.57 -10.01
C LYS A 260 14.36 8.78 -10.16
N GLN A 261 14.92 9.74 -9.41
CA GLN A 261 16.36 10.02 -9.41
C GLN A 261 17.14 8.82 -8.87
N ALA A 262 16.67 8.17 -7.81
CA ALA A 262 17.30 6.98 -7.26
C ALA A 262 17.31 5.83 -8.27
N ALA A 263 16.19 5.57 -8.93
CA ALA A 263 16.11 4.55 -9.98
C ALA A 263 17.08 4.86 -11.13
N ALA A 264 17.21 6.12 -11.56
CA ALA A 264 18.17 6.50 -12.60
C ALA A 264 19.63 6.36 -12.12
N ALA A 265 19.93 6.82 -10.91
CA ALA A 265 21.28 6.84 -10.35
C ALA A 265 21.83 5.43 -10.08
N LEU A 266 20.99 4.48 -9.65
CA LEU A 266 21.40 3.07 -9.49
C LEU A 266 21.90 2.42 -10.78
N PHE A 267 21.44 2.89 -11.94
CA PHE A 267 21.90 2.42 -13.27
C PHE A 267 22.89 3.38 -13.95
N GLY A 268 23.51 4.29 -13.20
CA GLY A 268 24.55 5.20 -13.71
C GLY A 268 24.04 6.44 -14.44
N GLY A 269 22.73 6.73 -14.40
CA GLY A 269 22.10 7.86 -15.06
C GLY A 269 21.94 9.12 -14.20
N GLY A 270 22.62 9.22 -13.06
CA GLY A 270 22.47 10.34 -12.13
C GLY A 270 23.54 10.36 -11.05
N ASP A 271 23.55 11.44 -10.27
CA ASP A 271 24.43 11.63 -9.12
C ASP A 271 23.80 11.02 -7.86
N LEU A 272 24.49 10.07 -7.24
CA LEU A 272 24.01 9.43 -6.00
C LEU A 272 24.10 10.39 -4.80
N ALA A 273 24.95 11.42 -4.86
CA ALA A 273 25.13 12.39 -3.79
C ALA A 273 23.96 13.38 -3.64
N THR A 274 23.09 13.50 -4.66
CA THR A 274 21.90 14.37 -4.59
C THR A 274 20.68 13.69 -3.97
N LEU A 275 20.76 12.39 -3.73
CA LEU A 275 19.68 11.62 -3.12
C LEU A 275 19.68 11.82 -1.61
N SER A 276 18.49 11.84 -1.00
CA SER A 276 18.40 11.78 0.45
C SER A 276 18.98 10.46 0.97
N SER A 277 19.55 10.46 2.18
CA SER A 277 20.13 9.25 2.78
C SER A 277 19.10 8.12 2.92
N THR A 278 17.85 8.46 3.23
CA THR A 278 16.75 7.52 3.36
C THR A 278 16.35 6.91 2.01
N THR A 279 16.24 7.73 0.96
CA THR A 279 15.94 7.25 -0.39
C THR A 279 17.06 6.36 -0.91
N LEU A 280 18.32 6.76 -0.72
CA LEU A 280 19.48 5.97 -1.13
C LEU A 280 19.51 4.63 -0.41
N ALA A 281 19.37 4.62 0.92
CA ALA A 281 19.33 3.39 1.71
C ALA A 281 18.20 2.45 1.25
N ALA A 282 16.99 3.00 1.02
CA ALA A 282 15.86 2.23 0.53
C ALA A 282 16.12 1.62 -0.85
N ALA A 283 16.65 2.42 -1.78
CA ALA A 283 16.90 1.98 -3.16
C ALA A 283 17.98 0.91 -3.23
N ILE A 284 19.04 1.05 -2.44
CA ILE A 284 20.12 0.08 -2.35
C ILE A 284 19.66 -1.21 -1.66
N THR A 285 18.86 -1.11 -0.60
CA THR A 285 18.29 -2.26 0.11
C THR A 285 17.39 -3.09 -0.81
N GLU A 286 16.48 -2.43 -1.54
CA GLU A 286 15.58 -3.09 -2.51
C GLU A 286 16.36 -3.81 -3.63
N ALA A 287 17.55 -3.31 -3.97
CA ALA A 287 18.44 -3.93 -4.95
C ALA A 287 19.20 -5.15 -4.42
N GLY A 288 18.94 -5.59 -3.18
CA GLY A 288 19.60 -6.75 -2.57
C GLY A 288 20.95 -6.40 -1.95
N ALA A 289 20.97 -5.36 -1.12
CA ALA A 289 22.19 -4.94 -0.43
C ALA A 289 22.80 -6.04 0.46
N VAL A 290 24.13 -6.06 0.53
CA VAL A 290 24.90 -6.87 1.48
C VAL A 290 25.45 -5.97 2.57
N GLU A 291 25.38 -6.44 3.83
CA GLU A 291 26.01 -5.76 4.96
C GLU A 291 27.35 -6.41 5.27
N LEU A 292 28.37 -5.56 5.49
CA LEU A 292 29.71 -5.97 5.88
C LEU A 292 30.13 -5.17 7.11
N GLU A 293 30.80 -5.83 8.05
CA GLU A 293 31.38 -5.17 9.23
C GLU A 293 32.56 -4.29 8.80
N ARG A 294 32.61 -3.06 9.34
CA ARG A 294 33.73 -2.16 9.13
C ARG A 294 34.92 -2.61 9.98
N GLY A 295 35.95 -3.12 9.32
CA GLY A 295 37.25 -3.42 9.93
C GLY A 295 38.09 -2.17 10.18
N GLU A 296 39.30 -2.36 10.73
CA GLU A 296 40.30 -1.30 10.87
C GLU A 296 40.74 -0.75 9.50
N GLU A 297 40.75 -1.61 8.48
CA GLU A 297 41.01 -1.24 7.08
C GLU A 297 39.74 -1.38 6.24
N LEU A 298 39.52 -0.44 5.33
CA LEU A 298 38.41 -0.51 4.38
C LEU A 298 38.65 -1.61 3.34
N PRO A 299 37.58 -2.31 2.88
CA PRO A 299 37.72 -3.42 1.95
C PRO A 299 38.23 -2.96 0.57
N THR A 300 38.93 -3.87 -0.12
CA THR A 300 39.34 -3.63 -1.51
C THR A 300 38.13 -3.61 -2.44
N TYR A 301 38.24 -2.94 -3.60
CA TYR A 301 37.18 -2.99 -4.61
C TYR A 301 36.90 -4.43 -5.08
N VAL A 302 37.93 -5.27 -5.16
CA VAL A 302 37.80 -6.69 -5.49
C VAL A 302 36.94 -7.44 -4.47
N ASP A 303 37.19 -7.22 -3.18
CA ASP A 303 36.45 -7.89 -2.11
C ASP A 303 34.98 -7.43 -2.07
N LEU A 304 34.73 -6.14 -2.29
CA LEU A 304 33.39 -5.58 -2.39
C LEU A 304 32.58 -6.23 -3.53
N PHE A 305 33.16 -6.38 -4.72
CA PHE A 305 32.47 -6.98 -5.87
C PHE A 305 32.15 -8.47 -5.66
N VAL A 306 33.02 -9.21 -4.98
CA VAL A 306 32.80 -10.62 -4.62
C VAL A 306 31.72 -10.73 -3.54
N ALA A 307 31.84 -9.95 -2.47
CA ALA A 307 30.88 -9.96 -1.36
C ALA A 307 29.47 -9.61 -1.82
N ALA A 308 29.34 -8.64 -2.73
CA ALA A 308 28.07 -8.24 -3.33
C ALA A 308 27.53 -9.22 -4.39
N GLY A 309 28.23 -10.34 -4.66
CA GLY A 309 27.81 -11.36 -5.62
C GLY A 309 27.80 -10.92 -7.08
N LEU A 310 28.43 -9.78 -7.42
CA LEU A 310 28.52 -9.29 -8.80
C LEU A 310 29.46 -10.13 -9.67
N VAL A 311 30.40 -10.84 -9.03
CA VAL A 311 31.39 -11.73 -9.64
C VAL A 311 31.57 -12.97 -8.76
N SER A 312 31.96 -14.08 -9.37
CA SER A 312 32.10 -15.38 -8.69
C SER A 312 33.44 -15.56 -7.95
N SER A 313 34.44 -14.73 -8.25
CA SER A 313 35.79 -14.85 -7.68
C SER A 313 36.58 -13.55 -7.76
N LYS A 314 37.63 -13.42 -6.95
CA LYS A 314 38.56 -12.28 -6.98
C LYS A 314 39.25 -12.12 -8.35
N GLY A 315 39.55 -13.23 -9.03
CA GLY A 315 40.16 -13.19 -10.37
C GLY A 315 39.22 -12.60 -11.42
N GLU A 316 37.92 -12.90 -11.33
CA GLU A 316 36.90 -12.29 -12.20
C GLU A 316 36.68 -10.81 -11.88
N ALA A 317 36.75 -10.42 -10.60
CA ALA A 317 36.70 -9.03 -10.18
C ALA A 317 37.83 -8.20 -10.82
N ARG A 318 39.08 -8.66 -10.67
CA ARG A 318 40.27 -7.99 -11.25
C ARG A 318 40.15 -7.83 -12.76
N ARG A 319 39.74 -8.89 -13.46
CA ARG A 319 39.51 -8.83 -14.91
C ARG A 319 38.45 -7.78 -15.27
N THR A 320 37.35 -7.77 -14.54
CA THR A 320 36.25 -6.80 -14.75
C THR A 320 36.74 -5.36 -14.56
N ILE A 321 37.59 -5.10 -13.56
CA ILE A 321 38.21 -3.79 -13.32
C ILE A 321 39.14 -3.41 -14.48
N SER A 322 40.08 -4.28 -14.85
CA SER A 322 41.04 -4.02 -15.94
C SER A 322 40.36 -3.78 -17.30
N GLU A 323 39.24 -4.47 -17.56
CA GLU A 323 38.43 -4.28 -18.77
C GLU A 323 37.53 -3.03 -18.72
N GLY A 324 37.49 -2.31 -17.58
CA GLY A 324 36.68 -1.10 -17.41
C GLY A 324 35.20 -1.33 -17.12
N GLY A 325 34.86 -2.54 -16.69
CA GLY A 325 33.50 -2.95 -16.40
C GLY A 325 33.06 -2.68 -14.96
N ALA A 326 33.95 -2.26 -14.06
CA ALA A 326 33.67 -2.06 -12.64
C ALA A 326 33.51 -0.57 -12.28
N TYR A 327 32.47 -0.27 -11.51
CA TYR A 327 32.15 1.07 -11.04
C TYR A 327 31.77 1.05 -9.56
N VAL A 328 32.22 2.06 -8.82
CA VAL A 328 31.87 2.36 -7.43
C VAL A 328 31.24 3.75 -7.41
N ASN A 329 30.01 3.87 -6.92
CA ASN A 329 29.22 5.11 -6.90
C ASN A 329 29.19 5.82 -8.26
N ASN A 330 29.01 5.03 -9.33
CA ASN A 330 29.05 5.47 -10.73
C ASN A 330 30.40 5.98 -11.26
N VAL A 331 31.45 5.98 -10.45
CA VAL A 331 32.83 6.26 -10.87
C VAL A 331 33.50 4.95 -11.29
N ARG A 332 34.18 4.96 -12.45
CA ARG A 332 34.90 3.77 -12.94
C ARG A 332 36.10 3.49 -12.05
N VAL A 333 36.27 2.23 -11.65
CA VAL A 333 37.46 1.77 -10.93
C VAL A 333 38.58 1.50 -11.93
N GLU A 334 39.76 2.08 -11.68
CA GLU A 334 40.93 1.93 -12.56
C GLU A 334 41.99 0.99 -11.98
N ASP A 335 42.15 0.95 -10.66
CA ASP A 335 43.12 0.12 -9.96
C ASP A 335 42.46 -1.11 -9.33
N ALA A 336 42.91 -2.30 -9.74
CA ALA A 336 42.41 -3.57 -9.23
C ALA A 336 42.94 -3.93 -7.83
N GLU A 337 44.05 -3.30 -7.40
CA GLU A 337 44.57 -3.43 -6.04
C GLU A 337 44.15 -2.23 -5.16
N GLY A 338 43.33 -1.32 -5.71
CA GLY A 338 42.77 -0.19 -5.00
C GLY A 338 41.79 -0.61 -3.89
N ALA A 339 41.78 0.19 -2.83
CA ALA A 339 40.84 0.07 -1.72
C ALA A 339 39.89 1.25 -1.69
N LEU A 340 38.72 1.02 -1.08
CA LEU A 340 37.73 2.06 -0.87
C LEU A 340 38.28 3.18 0.01
N ASP A 341 38.07 4.44 -0.38
CA ASP A 341 38.36 5.61 0.45
C ASP A 341 37.14 6.00 1.31
N GLU A 342 37.36 6.53 2.51
CA GLU A 342 36.26 7.00 3.38
C GLU A 342 35.35 8.03 2.70
N LYS A 343 35.89 8.84 1.79
CA LYS A 343 35.13 9.85 1.03
C LYS A 343 34.18 9.23 0.01
N GLU A 344 34.37 7.96 -0.33
CA GLU A 344 33.47 7.22 -1.21
C GLU A 344 32.28 6.61 -0.44
N LEU A 345 32.20 6.76 0.88
CA LEU A 345 31.04 6.33 1.65
C LEU A 345 29.89 7.31 1.47
N LEU A 346 28.75 6.81 1.00
CA LEU A 346 27.54 7.59 0.86
C LEU A 346 26.68 7.48 2.14
N GLY A 347 26.37 8.62 2.76
CA GLY A 347 25.53 8.69 3.95
C GLY A 347 26.02 7.77 5.07
N ASP A 348 25.17 6.86 5.54
CA ASP A 348 25.43 5.92 6.65
C ASP A 348 26.26 4.69 6.22
N GLY A 349 27.30 4.89 5.40
CA GLY A 349 28.23 3.84 4.99
C GLY A 349 27.81 3.04 3.75
N TRP A 350 26.97 3.61 2.89
CA TRP A 350 26.48 2.93 1.68
C TRP A 350 27.41 3.08 0.49
N ILE A 351 27.44 2.04 -0.34
CA ILE A 351 28.22 1.97 -1.58
C ILE A 351 27.36 1.32 -2.66
N VAL A 352 27.35 1.91 -3.85
CA VAL A 352 26.71 1.34 -5.04
C VAL A 352 27.78 0.76 -5.95
N LEU A 353 27.74 -0.56 -6.14
CA LEU A 353 28.64 -1.28 -7.04
C LEU A 353 27.92 -1.58 -8.34
N ARG A 354 28.60 -1.39 -9.48
CA ARG A 354 28.03 -1.72 -10.79
C ARG A 354 29.04 -2.47 -11.66
N ARG A 355 28.55 -3.53 -12.30
CA ARG A 355 29.26 -4.34 -13.30
C ARG A 355 28.58 -4.18 -14.67
N GLY A 356 29.25 -3.48 -15.58
CA GLY A 356 28.68 -3.14 -16.89
C GLY A 356 27.42 -2.28 -16.75
N LYS A 357 26.47 -2.36 -17.69
CA LYS A 357 25.29 -1.46 -17.70
C LYS A 357 24.09 -1.94 -16.88
N LYS A 358 23.97 -3.24 -16.61
CA LYS A 358 22.73 -3.85 -16.09
C LYS A 358 22.86 -4.51 -14.73
N LYS A 359 24.07 -4.90 -14.31
CA LYS A 359 24.29 -5.58 -13.03
C LYS A 359 24.78 -4.55 -12.02
N PHE A 360 24.08 -4.42 -10.91
CA PHE A 360 24.45 -3.54 -9.81
C PHE A 360 24.09 -4.21 -8.49
N ALA A 361 24.73 -3.79 -7.42
CA ALA A 361 24.50 -4.30 -6.08
C ALA A 361 24.84 -3.23 -5.05
N GLY A 362 24.20 -3.35 -3.89
CA GLY A 362 24.45 -2.51 -2.73
C GLY A 362 25.40 -3.12 -1.74
N VAL A 363 26.26 -2.30 -1.14
CA VAL A 363 26.99 -2.70 0.07
C VAL A 363 26.79 -1.63 1.14
N ARG A 364 26.56 -2.07 2.38
CA ARG A 364 26.62 -1.22 3.58
C ARG A 364 27.78 -1.65 4.46
N LEU A 365 28.68 -0.72 4.76
CA LEU A 365 29.67 -0.89 5.81
C LEU A 365 29.09 -0.42 7.14
N LYS A 366 29.03 -1.31 8.13
CA LYS A 366 28.49 -1.04 9.47
C LYS A 366 29.58 -0.83 10.50
#